data_AF-A0A3A4S4J3-F1
#
_entry.id   AF-A0A3A4S4J3-F1
#
_cell.length_a   1.000
_cell.length_b   1.000
_cell.length_c   1.000
_cell.angle_alpha   90.00
_cell.angle_beta   90.00
_cell.angle_gamma   90.00
#
_symmetry.space_group_name_H-M   'P 1'
#
loop_
_entity.id
_entity.type
_entity.pdbx_description
1 polymer ?
#
loop_
_entity_poly.entity_id
_entity_poly.type
_entity_poly.pdbx_seq_one_letter_code
_entity_poly.pdbx_strand_id
1 'polypeptide(L)' 'MNLEQYLGKDIRVTFVDGQILEGHCNTFTGKQDTEDELYDEITIRTDKHPYVGFNEFEIKSIELRKNNVKI' A
#
# COMPACT_ATOMS: atom_id res chain seq x y z
N MET A 1 10.91 2.97 2.98
CA MET A 1 10.39 1.58 2.98
C MET A 1 10.52 1.05 1.55
N ASN A 2 10.77 -0.24 1.30
CA ASN A 2 10.72 -0.74 -0.09
C ASN A 2 9.25 -1.06 -0.46
N LEU A 3 8.51 -0.10 -1.04
CA LEU A 3 7.08 -0.28 -1.33
C LEU A 3 6.81 -1.14 -2.57
N GLU A 4 7.70 -1.12 -3.56
CA GLU A 4 7.58 -1.88 -4.81
C GLU A 4 7.38 -3.38 -4.55
N GLN A 5 8.00 -3.92 -3.49
CA GLN A 5 7.87 -5.33 -3.13
C GLN A 5 6.43 -5.78 -2.85
N TYR A 6 5.51 -4.84 -2.58
CA TYR A 6 4.11 -5.14 -2.26
C TYR A 6 3.20 -5.10 -3.49
N LEU A 7 3.68 -4.63 -4.64
CA LEU A 7 2.90 -4.54 -5.88
C LEU A 7 2.27 -5.89 -6.24
N GLY A 8 0.95 -5.89 -6.46
CA GLY A 8 0.18 -7.08 -6.82
C GLY A 8 -0.10 -8.04 -5.66
N LYS A 9 0.13 -7.63 -4.40
CA LYS A 9 -0.10 -8.46 -3.20
C LYS A 9 -1.25 -7.92 -2.36
N ASP A 10 -1.92 -8.83 -1.67
CA ASP A 10 -2.89 -8.49 -0.64
C ASP A 10 -2.16 -8.11 0.64
N ILE A 11 -2.39 -6.89 1.12
CA ILE A 11 -1.65 -6.31 2.24
C ILE A 11 -2.57 -5.68 3.29
N ARG A 12 -2.03 -5.54 4.49
CA ARG A 12 -2.59 -4.78 5.59
C ARG A 12 -1.63 -3.64 5.92
N VAL A 13 -2.11 -2.41 5.81
CA VAL A 13 -1.36 -1.19 6.12
C VAL A 13 -1.86 -0.64 7.44
N THR A 14 -0.93 -0.34 8.35
CA THR A 14 -1.19 0.45 9.55
C THR A 14 -0.58 1.83 9.34
N PHE A 15 -1.37 2.88 9.43
CA PHE A 15 -0.92 4.26 9.26
C PHE A 15 -0.33 4.82 10.56
N VAL A 16 0.42 5.92 10.45
CA VAL A 16 1.04 6.62 11.59
C VAL A 16 0.01 7.11 12.61
N ASP A 17 -1.22 7.42 12.17
CA ASP A 17 -2.34 7.84 13.02
C ASP A 17 -3.13 6.67 13.65
N GLY A 18 -2.74 5.43 13.35
CA GLY A 18 -3.36 4.22 13.87
C GLY A 18 -4.52 3.67 13.04
N GLN A 19 -4.91 4.32 11.93
CA GLN A 19 -5.88 3.75 11.00
C GLN A 19 -5.32 2.50 10.32
N ILE A 20 -6.22 1.62 9.87
CA ILE A 20 -5.87 0.37 9.20
C ILE A 20 -6.62 0.27 7.88
N LEU A 21 -5.88 -0.03 6.81
CA LEU A 21 -6.45 -0.31 5.49
C LEU A 21 -5.95 -1.67 5.00
N GLU A 22 -6.89 -2.52 4.61
CA GLU A 22 -6.61 -3.81 4.01
C GLU A 22 -7.10 -3.82 2.57
N GLY A 23 -6.29 -4.36 1.67
CA GLY A 23 -6.67 -4.48 0.27
C GLY A 23 -5.53 -4.98 -0.60
N HIS A 24 -5.74 -4.88 -1.91
CA HIS A 24 -4.77 -5.32 -2.91
C HIS A 24 -3.93 -4.13 -3.37
N CYS A 25 -2.61 -4.23 -3.27
CA CYS A 25 -1.70 -3.21 -3.79
C CYS A 25 -1.75 -3.20 -5.32
N ASN A 26 -2.30 -2.13 -5.90
CA ASN A 26 -2.63 -2.06 -7.33
C ASN A 26 -1.57 -1.32 -8.15
N THR A 27 -0.89 -0.33 -7.58
CA THR A 27 0.18 0.42 -8.25
C THR A 27 1.32 0.75 -7.30
N PHE A 28 2.49 1.01 -7.88
CA PHE A 28 3.64 1.60 -7.24
C PHE A 28 4.10 2.76 -8.12
N THR A 29 4.39 3.91 -7.51
CA THR A 29 4.98 5.08 -8.16
C THR A 29 6.25 5.40 -7.38
N GLY A 30 7.40 5.32 -8.05
CA GLY A 30 8.66 5.71 -7.45
C GLY A 30 8.70 7.22 -7.25
N LYS A 31 9.38 7.70 -6.21
CA LYS A 31 9.43 9.13 -5.88
C LYS A 31 9.83 10.03 -7.04
N GLN A 32 10.68 9.58 -7.94
CA GLN A 32 11.08 10.39 -9.12
C GLN A 32 9.91 10.76 -10.04
N ASP A 33 8.79 10.03 -9.92
CA ASP A 33 7.56 10.23 -10.69
C ASP A 33 6.42 10.80 -9.83
N THR A 34 6.66 11.15 -8.55
CA THR A 34 5.69 11.82 -7.68
C THR A 34 5.86 13.34 -7.70
N GLU A 35 4.82 14.09 -7.35
CA GLU A 35 4.80 15.57 -7.50
C GLU A 35 5.92 16.26 -6.70
N ASP A 36 6.23 15.78 -5.50
CA ASP A 36 7.23 16.39 -4.60
C ASP A 36 8.61 15.72 -4.68
N GLU A 37 8.72 14.58 -5.37
CA GLU A 37 9.92 13.75 -5.46
C GLU A 37 10.51 13.22 -4.13
N LEU A 38 9.76 13.36 -3.04
CA LEU A 38 10.24 13.03 -1.68
C LEU A 38 10.03 11.56 -1.31
N TYR A 39 8.88 11.00 -1.69
CA TYR A 39 8.40 9.72 -1.18
C TYR A 39 7.87 8.83 -2.30
N ASP A 40 8.10 7.52 -2.14
CA ASP A 40 7.43 6.52 -2.95
C ASP A 40 5.94 6.42 -2.55
N GLU A 41 5.09 6.10 -3.52
CA GLU A 41 3.64 5.99 -3.35
C GLU A 41 3.12 4.63 -3.81
N ILE A 42 2.02 4.19 -3.19
CA ILE A 42 1.24 3.04 -3.65
C ILE A 42 -0.25 3.37 -3.67
N THR A 43 -1.01 2.63 -4.47
CA THR A 43 -2.47 2.59 -4.35
C THR A 43 -2.95 1.23 -3.85
N ILE A 44 -3.92 1.25 -2.95
CA ILE A 44 -4.65 0.06 -2.50
C ILE A 44 -6.03 0.06 -3.16
N ARG A 45 -6.39 -1.07 -3.77
CA ARG A 45 -7.77 -1.41 -4.14
C ARG A 45 -8.45 -2.11 -2.97
N THR A 46 -9.62 -1.60 -2.59
CA THR A 46 -10.53 -2.19 -1.60
C THR A 46 -11.87 -2.51 -2.24
N ASP A 47 -12.77 -3.17 -1.49
CA ASP A 47 -14.15 -3.44 -1.94
C ASP A 47 -14.96 -2.16 -2.19
N LYS A 48 -14.62 -1.05 -1.52
CA LYS A 48 -15.37 0.21 -1.58
C LYS A 48 -14.72 1.26 -2.48
N HIS A 49 -13.39 1.26 -2.53
CA HIS A 49 -12.60 2.28 -3.20
C HIS A 49 -11.55 1.59 -4.10
N PRO A 50 -11.60 1.80 -5.43
CA PRO A 50 -10.70 1.13 -6.35
C PRO A 50 -9.27 1.67 -6.28
N TYR A 51 -9.09 2.91 -5.83
CA TYR A 51 -7.80 3.59 -5.74
C TYR A 51 -7.74 4.44 -4.46
N VAL A 52 -7.09 3.92 -3.42
CA VAL A 52 -6.71 4.70 -2.23
C VAL A 52 -5.21 4.88 -2.28
N GLY A 53 -4.74 6.10 -2.61
CA GLY A 53 -3.32 6.44 -2.71
C GLY A 53 -2.80 7.07 -1.42
N PHE A 54 -1.55 6.74 -1.07
CA PHE A 54 -0.80 7.29 0.06
C PHE A 54 0.69 7.01 -0.12
N ASN A 55 1.53 7.77 0.56
CA ASN A 55 2.98 7.67 0.46
C ASN A 55 3.63 6.98 1.68
N GLU A 56 4.91 6.64 1.58
CA GLU A 56 5.63 5.95 2.66
C GLU A 56 5.72 6.73 3.99
N PHE A 57 5.57 8.06 3.99
CA PHE A 57 5.60 8.88 5.20
C PHE A 57 4.36 8.66 6.09
N GLU A 58 3.22 8.31 5.47
CA GLU A 58 1.97 8.05 6.18
C GLU A 58 1.93 6.64 6.81
N ILE A 59 2.87 5.77 6.45
CA ILE A 59 2.86 4.35 6.77
C ILE A 59 3.68 4.05 8.02
N LYS A 60 3.03 3.43 9.01
CA LYS A 60 3.71 2.88 10.17
C LYS A 60 4.24 1.47 9.93
N SER A 61 3.43 0.60 9.31
CA SER A 61 3.83 -0.77 8.93
C SER A 61 2.97 -1.34 7.81
N ILE A 62 3.53 -2.31 7.07
CA ILE A 62 2.82 -3.11 6.05
C ILE A 62 3.08 -4.59 6.28
N GLU A 63 2.02 -5.38 6.24
CA GLU A 63 2.06 -6.83 6.38
C GLU A 63 1.45 -7.50 5.15
N LEU A 64 2.06 -8.61 4.69
CA LEU A 64 1.46 -9.47 3.68
C LEU A 64 0.30 -10.24 4.32
N ARG A 65 -0.88 -10.20 3.68
CA ARG A 65 -1.97 -11.08 4.08
C ARG A 65 -1.72 -12.46 3.51
N LYS A 66 -1.82 -13.48 4.36
CA LYS A 66 -1.82 -14.87 3.90
C LYS A 66 -3.15 -15.14 3.20
N ASN A 67 -3.10 -15.48 1.93
CA ASN A 67 -4.26 -16.04 1.26
C ASN A 67 -4.50 -17.43 1.84
N ASN A 68 -5.63 -17.60 2.52
CA ASN A 68 -6.11 -18.91 2.95
C ASN A 68 -6.52 -19.68 1.69
N VAL A 69 -5.54 -20.24 0.98
CA VAL A 69 -5.79 -21.25 -0.03
C VAL A 69 -6.35 -22.45 0.73
N LYS A 70 -7.69 -22.59 0.71
CA LYS A 70 -8.34 -23.85 1.05
C LYS A 70 -7.95 -24.83 -0.06
N ILE A 71 -7.08 -25.77 0.27
CA ILE A 71 -6.74 -26.94 -0.55
C ILE A 71 -7.94 -27.89 -0.53
#